data_AF-A0A7S0B8Z8-F1
#
_entry.id   AF-A0A7S0B8Z8-F1
#
_cell.length_a   1.000
_cell.length_b   1.000
_cell.length_c   1.000
_cell.angle_alpha   90.00
_cell.angle_beta   90.00
_cell.angle_gamma   90.00
#
_symmetry.space_group_name_H-M   'P 1'
#
loop_
_entity.id
_entity.type
_entity.pdbx_description
1 polymer ?
#
loop_
_entity_poly.entity_id
_entity_poly.type
_entity_poly.pdbx_seq_one_letter_code
_entity_poly.pdbx_strand_id
1 'polypeptide(L)'
;SIVDGKDCSVSDLTNQFREEWALWAGAGKALQPDRQPLEEEPKAADGLSIGFVPYAENGRSKSQITQTVRMTDYNIGVMPNNHVRITLQVACYRKNENKQWMQGYPIVLDPVLLASDCANEPCMKQMIEKDQCLNAQGEPLQIRETTGSWSGVQYTFSEEGTFGQLGGYSIGLGSTKAEGALALNLLVQDRLFRADSISFVFEFVTYNANYDMFTYTTVKFSQRGTGKFNQERDIRVFPLDIFSMGAREDKEAW
;
A
#
# COMPACT_ATOMS: atom_id res chain seq x y z
N SER A 1 -42.71 7.31 21.16
CA SER A 1 -42.58 6.96 19.74
C SER A 1 -41.15 7.26 19.33
N ILE A 2 -40.33 6.21 19.18
CA ILE A 2 -38.98 6.35 18.65
C ILE A 2 -39.16 6.69 17.17
N VAL A 3 -38.69 7.85 16.76
CA VAL A 3 -38.68 8.27 15.35
C VAL A 3 -37.73 7.29 14.66
N ASP A 4 -38.27 6.52 13.70
CA ASP A 4 -37.50 5.62 12.85
C ASP A 4 -36.25 6.34 12.36
N GLY A 5 -35.09 5.86 12.82
CA GLY A 5 -33.81 6.31 12.34
C GLY A 5 -33.78 6.04 10.84
N LYS A 6 -33.80 7.10 10.03
CA LYS A 6 -33.48 7.02 8.61
C LYS A 6 -32.20 6.19 8.49
N ASP A 7 -32.36 5.04 7.86
CA ASP A 7 -31.29 4.12 7.54
C ASP A 7 -30.18 4.92 6.83
N CYS A 8 -29.06 5.13 7.53
CA CYS A 8 -27.82 5.64 6.93
C CYS A 8 -27.12 4.52 6.18
N SER A 9 -27.88 3.66 5.49
CA SER A 9 -27.36 2.65 4.59
C SER A 9 -26.66 3.38 3.44
N VAL A 10 -25.35 3.60 3.65
CA VAL A 10 -24.28 3.47 2.65
C VAL A 10 -24.75 3.89 1.27
N SER A 11 -24.62 5.18 0.95
CA SER A 11 -25.01 5.76 -0.34
C SER A 11 -24.61 4.85 -1.51
N ASP A 12 -25.48 4.67 -2.51
CA ASP A 12 -25.23 3.88 -3.72
C ASP A 12 -23.85 4.14 -4.37
N LEU A 13 -23.29 5.34 -4.17
CA LEU A 13 -21.96 5.77 -4.59
C LEU A 13 -20.80 4.88 -4.08
N THR A 14 -20.91 4.26 -2.89
CA THR A 14 -19.80 3.41 -2.39
C THR A 14 -19.69 2.09 -3.17
N ASN A 15 -20.78 1.63 -3.81
CA ASN A 15 -20.80 0.36 -4.54
C ASN A 15 -20.47 0.52 -6.03
N GLN A 16 -20.19 1.75 -6.49
CA GLN A 16 -19.90 2.06 -7.89
C GLN A 16 -18.42 2.38 -8.07
N PHE A 17 -17.89 2.09 -9.27
CA PHE A 17 -16.60 2.60 -9.70
C PHE A 17 -16.77 4.08 -10.05
N ARG A 18 -15.76 4.90 -9.74
CA ARG A 18 -15.75 6.28 -10.24
C ARG A 18 -15.46 6.25 -11.75
N GLU A 19 -16.34 6.85 -12.55
CA GLU A 19 -16.29 6.76 -14.01
C GLU A 19 -15.00 7.32 -14.63
N GLU A 20 -14.30 8.23 -13.95
CA GLU A 20 -13.09 8.92 -14.44
C GLU A 20 -11.78 8.34 -13.85
N TRP A 21 -11.85 7.17 -13.22
CA TRP A 21 -10.75 6.56 -12.50
C TRP A 21 -10.43 5.17 -13.04
N ALA A 22 -9.13 4.88 -13.18
CA ALA A 22 -8.64 3.60 -13.64
C ALA A 22 -7.66 3.00 -12.63
N LEU A 23 -7.63 1.68 -12.54
CA LEU A 23 -6.61 0.98 -11.78
C LEU A 23 -5.30 1.00 -12.58
N TRP A 24 -4.31 1.68 -12.03
CA TRP A 24 -2.94 1.68 -12.52
C TRP A 24 -2.15 0.55 -11.89
N ALA A 25 -1.25 -0.04 -12.68
CA ALA A 25 -0.27 -1.01 -12.23
C ALA A 25 1.12 -0.63 -12.76
N GLY A 26 2.10 -0.59 -11.86
CA GLY A 26 3.48 -0.16 -12.10
C GLY A 26 4.07 -0.83 -13.34
N ALA A 27 4.77 -0.03 -14.16
CA ALA A 27 5.27 -0.29 -15.52
C ALA A 27 4.36 0.14 -16.70
N GLY A 28 3.49 1.14 -16.52
CA GLY A 28 2.82 1.78 -17.67
C GLY A 28 1.54 1.09 -18.14
N LYS A 29 0.99 0.13 -17.39
CA LYS A 29 -0.18 -0.64 -17.81
C LYS A 29 -1.38 -0.33 -16.93
N ALA A 30 -2.36 0.37 -17.49
CA ALA A 30 -3.70 0.43 -16.90
C ALA A 30 -4.37 -0.95 -17.00
N LEU A 31 -5.02 -1.40 -15.91
CA LEU A 31 -5.67 -2.71 -15.82
C LEU A 31 -7.16 -2.69 -16.17
N GLN A 32 -7.61 -1.79 -17.05
CA GLN A 32 -8.99 -1.86 -17.53
C GLN A 32 -9.09 -2.87 -18.70
N PRO A 33 -10.04 -3.83 -18.68
CA PRO A 33 -10.18 -4.87 -19.71
C PRO A 33 -10.43 -4.36 -21.13
N ASP A 34 -10.78 -3.09 -21.30
CA ASP A 34 -11.39 -2.53 -22.50
C ASP A 34 -10.88 -1.13 -22.92
N ARG A 35 -9.90 -0.53 -22.21
CA ARG A 35 -9.51 0.88 -22.45
C ARG A 35 -8.01 1.05 -22.65
N GLN A 36 -7.66 1.90 -23.60
CA GLN A 36 -6.29 2.10 -24.11
C GLN A 36 -5.27 2.35 -22.99
N PRO A 37 -4.04 1.81 -23.09
CA PRO A 37 -2.99 2.09 -22.13
C PRO A 37 -2.66 3.59 -22.13
N LEU A 38 -2.46 4.18 -20.95
CA LEU A 38 -1.88 5.52 -20.84
C LEU A 38 -0.39 5.43 -21.15
N GLU A 39 0.11 6.27 -22.05
CA GLU A 39 1.51 6.25 -22.50
C GLU A 39 2.51 6.70 -21.43
N GLU A 40 2.07 7.46 -20.42
CA GLU A 40 2.88 7.94 -19.30
C GLU A 40 2.22 7.68 -17.95
N GLU A 41 3.05 7.35 -16.96
CA GLU A 41 2.62 7.18 -15.57
C GLU A 41 2.14 8.53 -15.00
N PRO A 42 0.88 8.63 -14.51
CA PRO A 42 0.42 9.87 -13.91
C PRO A 42 1.16 10.10 -12.59
N LYS A 43 1.56 11.34 -12.27
CA LYS A 43 2.20 11.69 -10.98
C LYS A 43 1.41 11.26 -9.74
N ALA A 44 0.09 11.05 -9.87
CA ALA A 44 -0.74 10.50 -8.82
C ALA A 44 -0.43 9.02 -8.48
N ALA A 45 0.28 8.32 -9.37
CA ALA A 45 0.77 6.95 -9.22
C ALA A 45 2.17 6.87 -8.58
N ASP A 46 2.91 7.97 -8.45
CA ASP A 46 4.31 7.94 -8.02
C ASP A 46 4.51 7.17 -6.70
N GLY A 47 5.33 6.12 -6.77
CA GLY A 47 5.63 5.22 -5.65
C GLY A 47 4.57 4.16 -5.34
N LEU A 48 3.48 4.07 -6.12
CA LEU A 48 2.47 3.01 -6.03
C LEU A 48 2.80 1.86 -6.99
N SER A 49 2.79 0.63 -6.48
CA SER A 49 2.79 -0.58 -7.30
C SER A 49 1.45 -0.77 -8.01
N ILE A 50 0.34 -0.48 -7.30
CA ILE A 50 -1.00 -0.38 -7.89
C ILE A 50 -1.78 0.75 -7.22
N GLY A 51 -2.73 1.34 -7.93
CA GLY A 51 -3.67 2.27 -7.31
C GLY A 51 -4.64 2.89 -8.29
N PHE A 52 -5.74 3.43 -7.78
CA PHE A 52 -6.67 4.17 -8.63
C PHE A 52 -6.10 5.55 -8.92
N VAL A 53 -6.05 5.89 -10.20
CA VAL A 53 -5.56 7.17 -10.71
C VAL A 53 -6.61 7.77 -11.64
N PRO A 54 -6.69 9.11 -11.72
CA PRO A 54 -7.59 9.73 -12.67
C PRO A 54 -7.05 9.47 -14.07
N TYR A 55 -7.93 9.10 -15.00
CA TYR A 55 -7.56 8.95 -16.39
C TYR A 55 -8.12 10.09 -17.24
N ALA A 56 -7.53 10.29 -18.42
CA ALA A 56 -7.95 11.28 -19.38
C ALA A 56 -8.66 10.57 -20.55
N GLU A 57 -9.91 10.94 -20.81
CA GLU A 57 -10.60 10.52 -22.03
C GLU A 57 -10.32 11.60 -23.09
N ASN A 58 -9.77 11.22 -24.24
CA ASN A 58 -9.34 12.17 -25.30
C ASN A 58 -8.35 13.24 -24.83
N GLY A 59 -7.42 12.88 -23.95
CA GLY A 59 -6.37 13.80 -23.46
C GLY A 59 -6.85 14.87 -22.47
N ARG A 60 -8.10 14.80 -21.99
CA ARG A 60 -8.62 15.65 -20.91
C ARG A 60 -9.11 14.79 -19.76
N SER A 61 -8.39 14.82 -18.63
CA SER A 61 -8.98 14.35 -17.38
C SER A 61 -9.97 15.40 -16.89
N LYS A 62 -11.16 14.97 -16.49
CA LYS A 62 -12.13 15.82 -15.80
C LYS A 62 -11.78 15.99 -14.31
N SER A 63 -10.90 15.14 -13.77
CA SER A 63 -10.36 15.27 -12.42
C SER A 63 -9.26 16.34 -12.36
N GLN A 64 -9.37 17.25 -11.40
CA GLN A 64 -8.32 18.24 -11.11
C GLN A 64 -7.20 17.69 -10.21
N ILE A 65 -7.31 16.43 -9.78
CA ILE A 65 -6.36 15.79 -8.87
C ILE A 65 -5.24 15.16 -9.70
N THR A 66 -4.11 15.84 -9.82
CA THR A 66 -2.96 15.35 -10.61
C THR A 66 -1.79 14.87 -9.74
N GLN A 67 -1.84 15.11 -8.42
CA GLN A 67 -0.75 14.81 -7.49
C GLN A 67 -1.27 14.28 -6.15
N THR A 68 -0.46 13.47 -5.50
CA THR A 68 -0.70 13.04 -4.12
C THR A 68 -0.16 14.09 -3.15
N VAL A 69 -0.98 14.55 -2.20
CA VAL A 69 -0.51 15.38 -1.09
C VAL A 69 0.02 14.48 0.02
N ARG A 70 1.33 14.51 0.27
CA ARG A 70 1.98 13.78 1.36
C ARG A 70 2.47 14.78 2.41
N MET A 71 2.08 14.57 3.66
CA MET A 71 2.66 15.30 4.79
C MET A 71 3.66 14.37 5.48
N THR A 72 4.94 14.61 5.21
CA THR A 72 6.07 13.82 5.73
C THR A 72 6.12 13.82 7.25
N ASP A 73 5.83 14.97 7.87
CA ASP A 73 6.00 15.18 9.32
C ASP A 73 5.05 14.34 10.18
N TYR A 74 3.89 13.98 9.63
CA TYR A 74 2.92 13.11 10.31
C TYR A 74 2.90 11.70 9.71
N ASN A 75 3.70 11.43 8.67
CA ASN A 75 3.60 10.22 7.85
C ASN A 75 2.16 10.01 7.30
N ILE A 76 1.49 11.11 6.97
CA ILE A 76 0.10 11.09 6.51
C ILE A 76 0.09 11.34 5.01
N GLY A 77 -0.23 10.29 4.26
CA GLY A 77 -0.64 10.42 2.87
C GLY A 77 -2.15 10.65 2.82
N VAL A 78 -2.59 11.87 2.55
CA VAL A 78 -3.97 12.08 2.11
C VAL A 78 -3.97 11.91 0.60
N MET A 79 -4.31 10.70 0.17
CA MET A 79 -4.54 10.38 -1.24
C MET A 79 -6.04 10.57 -1.52
N PRO A 80 -6.50 11.71 -2.06
CA PRO A 80 -7.90 11.83 -2.46
C PRO A 80 -8.29 10.79 -3.53
N ASN A 81 -7.30 10.22 -4.21
CA ASN A 81 -7.42 9.13 -5.16
C ASN A 81 -7.57 7.73 -4.54
N ASN A 82 -6.96 7.47 -3.39
CA ASN A 82 -6.95 6.17 -2.72
C ASN A 82 -7.19 6.39 -1.22
N HIS A 83 -8.44 6.23 -0.78
CA HIS A 83 -8.82 6.43 0.62
C HIS A 83 -8.07 5.52 1.58
N VAL A 84 -7.85 4.26 1.17
CA VAL A 84 -7.06 3.29 1.93
C VAL A 84 -5.83 2.91 1.12
N ARG A 85 -4.69 2.87 1.81
CA ARG A 85 -3.42 2.38 1.29
C ARG A 85 -2.97 1.15 2.07
N ILE A 86 -2.31 0.24 1.37
CA ILE A 86 -1.64 -0.93 1.93
C ILE A 86 -0.14 -0.79 1.67
N THR A 87 0.67 -0.93 2.71
CA THR A 87 2.09 -1.23 2.59
C THR A 87 2.31 -2.70 2.85
N LEU A 88 2.85 -3.41 1.88
CA LEU A 88 3.12 -4.84 1.95
C LEU A 88 4.63 -5.08 1.95
N GLN A 89 5.12 -5.81 2.96
CA GLN A 89 6.49 -6.30 2.98
C GLN A 89 6.50 -7.81 2.80
N VAL A 90 7.44 -8.29 2.00
CA VAL A 90 7.68 -9.73 1.79
C VAL A 90 8.92 -10.17 2.55
N ALA A 91 8.84 -11.37 3.11
CA ALA A 91 9.90 -12.10 3.77
C ALA A 91 10.93 -12.61 2.76
N CYS A 92 12.12 -12.80 3.29
CA CYS A 92 13.19 -13.49 2.62
C CYS A 92 13.58 -14.75 3.39
N TYR A 93 13.81 -15.84 2.66
CA TYR A 93 14.36 -17.07 3.17
C TYR A 93 15.79 -17.26 2.69
N ARG A 94 16.57 -17.98 3.48
CA ARG A 94 17.95 -18.34 3.15
C ARG A 94 18.18 -19.82 3.36
N LYS A 95 19.21 -20.35 2.70
CA LYS A 95 19.63 -21.74 2.94
C LYS A 95 20.08 -21.89 4.39
N ASN A 96 19.72 -23.02 4.98
CA ASN A 96 20.18 -23.34 6.33
C ASN A 96 21.62 -23.86 6.28
N GLU A 97 22.55 -23.07 6.81
CA GLU A 97 23.96 -23.44 6.90
C GLU A 97 24.26 -24.33 8.12
N ASN A 98 23.28 -24.52 9.02
CA ASN A 98 23.47 -25.34 10.21
C ASN A 98 23.44 -26.83 9.85
N LYS A 99 24.62 -27.46 9.87
CA LYS A 99 24.83 -28.89 9.56
C LYS A 99 23.91 -29.84 10.33
N GLN A 100 23.50 -29.49 11.55
CA GLN A 100 22.61 -30.32 12.37
C GLN A 100 21.18 -30.36 11.83
N TRP A 101 20.69 -29.24 11.29
CA TRP A 101 19.28 -29.05 10.96
C TRP A 101 19.01 -28.92 9.46
N MET A 102 20.05 -28.73 8.64
CA MET A 102 19.91 -28.48 7.21
C MET A 102 19.18 -29.58 6.44
N GLN A 103 19.20 -30.84 6.91
CA GLN A 103 18.48 -31.93 6.26
C GLN A 103 16.96 -31.87 6.51
N GLY A 104 16.54 -31.45 7.71
CA GLY A 104 15.12 -31.33 8.06
C GLY A 104 14.51 -29.96 7.74
N TYR A 105 15.36 -28.92 7.76
CA TYR A 105 15.00 -27.53 7.50
C TYR A 105 16.01 -26.94 6.51
N PRO A 106 15.87 -27.23 5.20
CA PRO A 106 16.84 -26.78 4.19
C PRO A 106 16.85 -25.27 3.99
N ILE A 107 15.75 -24.61 4.34
CA ILE A 107 15.58 -23.16 4.30
C ILE A 107 15.09 -22.66 5.65
N VAL A 108 15.51 -21.45 6.01
CA VAL A 108 15.11 -20.76 7.23
C VAL A 108 14.78 -19.31 6.91
N LEU A 109 13.88 -18.73 7.68
CA LEU A 109 13.53 -17.32 7.60
C LEU A 109 14.79 -16.45 7.86
N ASP A 110 14.94 -15.34 7.14
CA ASP A 110 16.07 -14.42 7.40
C ASP A 110 16.05 -13.94 8.86
N PRO A 111 17.19 -13.89 9.56
CA PRO A 111 17.26 -13.45 10.95
C PRO A 111 16.71 -12.05 11.21
N VAL A 112 16.70 -11.16 10.20
CA VAL A 112 16.04 -9.85 10.28
C VAL A 112 14.60 -10.04 10.75
N LEU A 113 13.90 -11.07 10.28
CA LEU A 113 12.49 -11.31 10.59
C LEU A 113 12.26 -12.05 11.91
N LEU A 114 13.32 -12.58 12.55
CA LEU A 114 13.19 -13.33 13.80
C LEU A 114 13.10 -12.41 15.02
N ALA A 115 13.68 -11.22 14.94
CA ALA A 115 13.70 -10.23 16.03
C ALA A 115 12.76 -9.04 15.80
N SER A 116 12.28 -8.85 14.58
CA SER A 116 11.60 -7.62 14.16
C SER A 116 10.09 -7.72 14.12
N ASP A 117 9.45 -6.58 14.37
CA ASP A 117 8.05 -6.34 14.01
C ASP A 117 8.00 -5.58 12.68
N CYS A 118 7.94 -6.32 11.57
CA CYS A 118 8.10 -5.73 10.23
C CYS A 118 6.99 -4.75 9.83
N ALA A 119 5.86 -4.70 10.54
CA ALA A 119 4.90 -3.62 10.32
C ALA A 119 5.41 -2.25 10.79
N ASN A 120 6.37 -2.22 11.72
CA ASN A 120 6.96 -1.01 12.31
C ASN A 120 8.47 -0.86 11.96
N GLU A 121 9.04 -1.80 11.21
CA GLU A 121 10.46 -1.83 10.86
C GLU A 121 10.68 -2.03 9.35
N PRO A 122 11.79 -1.52 8.77
CA PRO A 122 12.06 -1.60 7.34
C PRO A 122 12.68 -2.96 6.96
N CYS A 123 12.04 -4.06 7.34
CA CYS A 123 12.57 -5.42 7.16
C CYS A 123 12.91 -5.71 5.70
N MET A 124 11.99 -5.41 4.78
CA MET A 124 12.18 -5.67 3.36
C MET A 124 13.38 -4.92 2.78
N LYS A 125 13.57 -3.66 3.18
CA LYS A 125 14.75 -2.85 2.81
C LYS A 125 16.05 -3.50 3.28
N GLN A 126 16.10 -3.93 4.54
CA GLN A 126 17.28 -4.62 5.10
C GLN A 126 17.59 -5.95 4.40
N MET A 127 16.57 -6.64 3.88
CA MET A 127 16.76 -7.90 3.14
C MET A 127 17.24 -7.66 1.71
N ILE A 128 16.77 -6.59 1.06
CA ILE A 128 17.20 -6.17 -0.29
C ILE A 128 18.72 -5.96 -0.37
N GLU A 129 19.36 -5.53 0.71
CA GLU A 129 20.79 -5.25 0.76
C GLU A 129 21.68 -6.51 0.83
N LYS A 130 21.11 -7.71 1.01
CA LYS A 130 21.86 -8.95 1.30
C LYS A 130 22.07 -9.89 0.11
N ASP A 131 21.65 -9.53 -1.11
CA ASP A 131 21.86 -10.23 -2.40
C ASP A 131 21.42 -11.70 -2.54
N GLN A 132 21.05 -12.40 -1.46
CA GLN A 132 20.55 -13.78 -1.50
C GLN A 132 19.17 -13.88 -0.87
N CYS A 133 18.16 -14.00 -1.73
CA CYS A 133 16.80 -14.17 -1.27
C CYS A 133 16.08 -15.34 -1.92
N LEU A 134 15.47 -16.17 -1.07
CA LEU A 134 14.63 -17.29 -1.47
C LEU A 134 13.19 -17.08 -0.97
N ASN A 135 12.22 -17.71 -1.63
CA ASN A 135 10.86 -17.86 -1.13
C ASN A 135 10.76 -19.05 -0.14
N ALA A 136 9.57 -19.25 0.44
CA ALA A 136 9.27 -20.37 1.34
C ALA A 136 9.36 -21.75 0.67
N GLN A 137 9.57 -21.83 -0.65
CA GLN A 137 9.84 -23.06 -1.40
C GLN A 137 11.33 -23.26 -1.69
N GLY A 138 12.18 -22.27 -1.38
CA GLY A 138 13.63 -22.32 -1.61
C GLY A 138 14.05 -21.88 -3.02
N GLU A 139 13.16 -21.26 -3.78
CA GLU A 139 13.44 -20.72 -5.10
C GLU A 139 13.90 -19.25 -5.00
N PRO A 140 14.79 -18.77 -5.89
CA PRO A 140 15.21 -17.38 -5.89
C PRO A 140 14.03 -16.41 -5.99
N LEU A 141 13.96 -15.45 -5.06
CA LEU A 141 12.92 -14.44 -5.00
C LEU A 141 13.53 -13.06 -5.29
N GLN A 142 13.02 -12.38 -6.32
CA GLN A 142 13.35 -10.98 -6.56
C GLN A 142 12.46 -10.09 -5.68
N ILE A 143 12.95 -9.75 -4.50
CA ILE A 143 12.19 -8.95 -3.54
C ILE A 143 12.01 -7.50 -4.01
N ARG A 144 12.93 -6.95 -4.80
CA ARG A 144 12.76 -5.61 -5.38
C ARG A 144 11.58 -5.53 -6.35
N GLU A 145 11.32 -6.59 -7.10
CA GLU A 145 10.31 -6.62 -8.16
C GLU A 145 9.69 -8.01 -8.25
N THR A 146 8.39 -8.10 -7.97
CA THR A 146 7.63 -9.35 -8.10
C THR A 146 6.51 -9.17 -9.10
N THR A 147 6.35 -10.12 -10.03
CA THR A 147 5.23 -10.12 -10.97
C THR A 147 4.04 -10.91 -10.39
N GLY A 148 2.86 -10.31 -10.43
CA GLY A 148 1.60 -10.94 -10.05
C GLY A 148 1.29 -12.16 -10.90
N SER A 149 0.94 -13.28 -10.25
CA SER A 149 0.79 -14.56 -10.94
C SER A 149 -0.40 -14.64 -11.90
N TRP A 150 -1.41 -13.79 -11.73
CA TRP A 150 -2.62 -13.81 -12.56
C TRP A 150 -2.69 -12.59 -13.48
N SER A 151 -2.39 -11.41 -12.95
CA SER A 151 -2.54 -10.14 -13.66
C SER A 151 -1.32 -9.75 -14.51
N GLY A 152 -0.14 -10.31 -14.22
CA GLY A 152 1.12 -9.87 -14.81
C GLY A 152 1.60 -8.49 -14.34
N VAL A 153 0.97 -7.92 -13.30
CA VAL A 153 1.36 -6.65 -12.66
C VAL A 153 2.73 -6.75 -12.05
N GLN A 154 3.57 -5.72 -12.22
CA GLN A 154 4.85 -5.64 -11.54
C GLN A 154 4.71 -4.87 -10.23
N TYR A 155 4.96 -5.57 -9.13
CA TYR A 155 5.02 -4.99 -7.79
C TYR A 155 6.46 -4.62 -7.47
N THR A 156 6.73 -3.32 -7.52
CA THR A 156 8.08 -2.78 -7.31
C THR A 156 8.21 -2.21 -5.90
N PHE A 157 9.33 -2.53 -5.26
CA PHE A 157 9.72 -1.96 -3.98
C PHE A 157 9.90 -0.45 -4.10
N SER A 158 9.28 0.29 -3.21
CA SER A 158 9.47 1.72 -3.04
C SER A 158 9.52 2.05 -1.56
N GLU A 159 10.35 3.01 -1.16
CA GLU A 159 10.25 3.66 0.15
C GLU A 159 9.16 4.73 0.12
N GLU A 160 9.14 5.48 -0.97
CA GLU A 160 8.15 6.51 -1.20
C GLU A 160 6.75 5.91 -1.30
N GLY A 161 5.81 6.51 -0.59
CA GLY A 161 4.42 6.08 -0.61
C GLY A 161 4.12 4.88 0.27
N THR A 162 5.09 4.36 1.02
CA THR A 162 4.86 3.32 2.03
C THR A 162 4.66 3.92 3.42
N PHE A 163 4.06 3.12 4.31
CA PHE A 163 3.86 3.45 5.71
C PHE A 163 5.22 3.71 6.37
N GLY A 164 5.41 4.92 6.88
CA GLY A 164 6.62 5.33 7.61
C GLY A 164 7.85 5.45 6.72
N GLN A 165 7.67 5.42 5.39
CA GLN A 165 8.76 5.24 4.43
C GLN A 165 9.61 4.00 4.73
N LEU A 166 9.03 2.99 5.36
CA LEU A 166 9.74 1.77 5.79
C LEU A 166 10.12 0.88 4.60
N GLY A 167 9.54 1.12 3.42
CA GLY A 167 9.81 0.34 2.23
C GLY A 167 8.89 -0.87 2.09
N GLY A 168 8.51 -1.17 0.86
CA GLY A 168 7.62 -2.27 0.53
C GLY A 168 6.92 -2.05 -0.81
N TYR A 169 5.91 -2.88 -1.08
CA TYR A 169 4.97 -2.62 -2.16
C TYR A 169 3.87 -1.71 -1.65
N SER A 170 3.70 -0.56 -2.31
CA SER A 170 2.65 0.40 -1.97
C SER A 170 1.44 0.20 -2.86
N ILE A 171 0.27 0.02 -2.26
CA ILE A 171 -0.94 -0.39 -2.95
C ILE A 171 -2.08 0.54 -2.54
N GLY A 172 -2.68 1.25 -3.50
CA GLY A 172 -3.89 2.02 -3.33
C GLY A 172 -5.14 1.18 -3.57
N LEU A 173 -6.11 1.23 -2.64
CA LEU A 173 -7.37 0.49 -2.76
C LEU A 173 -8.49 1.30 -3.44
N GLY A 174 -8.25 2.55 -3.80
CA GLY A 174 -9.29 3.47 -4.27
C GLY A 174 -10.14 4.05 -3.14
N SER A 175 -11.24 4.70 -3.52
CA SER A 175 -12.09 5.49 -2.62
C SER A 175 -13.51 4.93 -2.49
N THR A 176 -13.87 3.90 -3.26
CA THR A 176 -15.15 3.21 -3.16
C THR A 176 -14.97 1.75 -2.74
N LYS A 177 -16.04 1.12 -2.25
CA LYS A 177 -16.03 -0.30 -1.87
C LYS A 177 -15.80 -1.20 -3.08
N ALA A 178 -16.34 -0.84 -4.25
CA ALA A 178 -16.12 -1.58 -5.49
C ALA A 178 -14.65 -1.53 -5.93
N GLU A 179 -14.04 -0.35 -5.87
CA GLU A 179 -12.61 -0.14 -6.13
C GLU A 179 -11.74 -0.97 -5.17
N GLY A 180 -12.04 -0.89 -3.87
CA GLY A 180 -11.30 -1.63 -2.84
C GLY A 180 -11.45 -3.15 -3.00
N ALA A 181 -12.65 -3.63 -3.33
CA ALA A 181 -12.88 -5.05 -3.59
C ALA A 181 -12.12 -5.53 -4.82
N LEU A 182 -12.07 -4.75 -5.90
CA LEU A 182 -11.30 -5.09 -7.10
C LEU A 182 -9.81 -5.18 -6.79
N ALA A 183 -9.24 -4.15 -6.14
CA ALA A 183 -7.82 -4.14 -5.79
C ALA A 183 -7.45 -5.30 -4.85
N LEU A 184 -8.23 -5.56 -3.80
CA LEU A 184 -7.99 -6.69 -2.90
C LEU A 184 -8.10 -8.04 -3.61
N ASN A 185 -9.11 -8.22 -4.47
CA ASN A 185 -9.25 -9.46 -5.25
C ASN A 185 -8.05 -9.68 -6.17
N LEU A 186 -7.54 -8.61 -6.80
CA LEU A 186 -6.34 -8.67 -7.63
C LEU A 186 -5.12 -9.16 -6.83
N LEU A 187 -4.88 -8.57 -5.65
CA LEU A 187 -3.78 -8.98 -4.76
C LEU A 187 -3.89 -10.45 -4.33
N VAL A 188 -5.10 -10.93 -4.06
CA VAL A 188 -5.37 -12.34 -3.72
C VAL A 188 -5.09 -13.25 -4.91
N GLN A 189 -5.56 -12.89 -6.12
CA GLN A 189 -5.34 -13.66 -7.34
C GLN A 189 -3.88 -13.69 -7.79
N ASP A 190 -3.16 -12.58 -7.59
CA ASP A 190 -1.71 -12.49 -7.76
C ASP A 190 -0.93 -13.19 -6.66
N ARG A 191 -1.65 -13.67 -5.64
CA ARG A 191 -1.12 -14.37 -4.48
C ARG A 191 -0.01 -13.53 -3.82
N LEU A 192 -0.30 -12.27 -3.53
CA LEU A 192 0.56 -11.42 -2.70
C LEU A 192 0.33 -11.64 -1.20
N PHE A 193 -0.72 -12.36 -0.82
CA PHE A 193 -0.96 -12.85 0.54
C PHE A 193 -0.54 -14.33 0.64
N ARG A 194 0.77 -14.60 0.57
CA ARG A 194 1.35 -15.95 0.67
C ARG A 194 2.10 -16.13 2.00
N ALA A 195 2.68 -17.32 2.20
CA ALA A 195 3.59 -17.60 3.31
C ALA A 195 4.80 -16.63 3.37
N ASP A 196 5.16 -16.04 2.23
CA ASP A 196 6.25 -15.06 2.13
C ASP A 196 5.83 -13.65 2.54
N SER A 197 4.57 -13.39 2.91
CA SER A 197 4.12 -12.04 3.21
C SER A 197 4.25 -11.76 4.71
N ILE A 198 5.22 -10.92 5.08
CA ILE A 198 5.59 -10.76 6.49
C ILE A 198 4.79 -9.66 7.19
N SER A 199 4.42 -8.60 6.49
CA SER A 199 3.60 -7.55 7.11
C SER A 199 2.73 -6.81 6.11
N PHE A 200 1.58 -6.35 6.60
CA PHE A 200 0.66 -5.50 5.88
C PHE A 200 0.22 -4.37 6.79
N VAL A 201 0.37 -3.13 6.32
CA VAL A 201 -0.13 -1.97 7.04
C VAL A 201 -1.19 -1.30 6.20
N PHE A 202 -2.43 -1.32 6.70
CA PHE A 202 -3.53 -0.54 6.17
C PHE A 202 -3.52 0.83 6.83
N GLU A 203 -3.57 1.88 6.04
CA GLU A 203 -3.62 3.25 6.55
C GLU A 203 -4.65 4.07 5.79
N PHE A 204 -5.38 4.90 6.54
CA PHE A 204 -6.39 5.80 6.00
C PHE A 204 -6.61 6.97 6.94
N VAL A 205 -7.12 8.06 6.37
CA VAL A 205 -7.43 9.30 7.09
C VAL A 205 -8.91 9.58 6.94
N THR A 206 -9.53 9.97 8.05
CA THR A 206 -10.92 10.46 8.06
C THR A 206 -10.95 11.88 8.64
N TYR A 207 -11.83 12.72 8.13
CA TYR A 207 -12.05 14.08 8.63
C TYR A 207 -13.43 14.18 9.27
N ASN A 208 -13.49 14.78 10.46
CA ASN A 208 -14.73 15.06 11.15
C ASN A 208 -15.02 16.56 11.17
N ALA A 209 -15.94 16.99 10.31
CA ALA A 209 -16.31 18.41 10.16
C ALA A 209 -16.98 19.03 11.39
N ASN A 210 -17.56 18.22 12.30
CA ASN A 210 -18.19 18.75 13.51
C ASN A 210 -17.17 19.20 14.56
N TYR A 211 -15.97 18.62 14.52
CA TYR A 211 -14.90 18.91 15.48
C TYR A 211 -13.66 19.52 14.81
N ASP A 212 -13.66 19.68 13.48
CA ASP A 212 -12.53 20.14 12.68
C ASP A 212 -11.23 19.37 12.98
N MET A 213 -11.34 18.04 13.00
CA MET A 213 -10.21 17.16 13.32
C MET A 213 -10.08 16.04 12.30
N PHE A 214 -8.83 15.66 12.05
CA PHE A 214 -8.46 14.50 11.26
C PHE A 214 -8.13 13.34 12.19
N THR A 215 -8.49 12.13 11.76
CA THR A 215 -8.16 10.88 12.41
C THR A 215 -7.38 10.02 11.43
N TYR A 216 -6.10 9.80 11.74
CA TYR A 216 -5.24 8.86 11.03
C TYR A 216 -5.33 7.50 11.72
N THR A 217 -5.79 6.50 10.99
CA THR A 217 -5.91 5.13 11.50
C THR A 217 -4.95 4.22 10.77
N THR A 218 -4.22 3.41 11.52
CA THR A 218 -3.43 2.31 10.98
C THR A 218 -3.89 0.99 11.56
N VAL A 219 -3.94 -0.03 10.70
CA VAL A 219 -4.15 -1.42 11.09
C VAL A 219 -2.97 -2.21 10.56
N LYS A 220 -2.17 -2.74 11.48
CA LYS A 220 -0.89 -3.37 11.20
C LYS A 220 -1.01 -4.86 11.44
N PHE A 221 -0.55 -5.64 10.48
CA PHE A 221 -0.39 -7.09 10.59
C PHE A 221 1.08 -7.42 10.40
N SER A 222 1.61 -8.28 11.26
CA SER A 222 3.04 -8.63 11.25
C SER A 222 3.23 -10.07 11.68
N GLN A 223 3.82 -10.87 10.83
CA GLN A 223 4.14 -12.26 11.10
C GLN A 223 5.45 -12.35 11.85
N ARG A 224 5.42 -12.97 13.03
CA ARG A 224 6.62 -13.29 13.79
C ARG A 224 7.32 -14.51 13.17
N GLY A 225 8.61 -14.66 13.43
CA GLY A 225 9.38 -15.87 13.09
C GLY A 225 8.81 -17.20 13.63
N THR A 226 7.91 -17.15 14.63
CA THR A 226 7.18 -18.33 15.14
C THR A 226 5.97 -18.73 14.29
N GLY A 227 5.62 -17.96 13.26
CA GLY A 227 4.41 -18.13 12.44
C GLY A 227 3.14 -17.50 13.03
N LYS A 228 3.22 -16.88 14.22
CA LYS A 228 2.09 -16.12 14.78
C LYS A 228 1.99 -14.74 14.13
N PHE A 229 0.77 -14.31 13.84
CA PHE A 229 0.49 -12.94 13.43
C PHE A 229 0.19 -12.05 14.64
N ASN A 230 0.89 -10.93 14.71
CA ASN A 230 0.49 -9.78 15.53
C ASN A 230 -0.46 -8.91 14.74
N GLN A 231 -1.50 -8.44 15.42
CA GLN A 231 -2.35 -7.37 14.92
C GLN A 231 -2.26 -6.20 15.89
N GLU A 232 -2.00 -5.01 15.36
CA GLU A 232 -1.99 -3.75 16.12
C GLU A 232 -2.88 -2.73 15.41
N ARG A 233 -3.56 -1.90 16.19
CA ARG A 233 -4.32 -0.76 15.69
C ARG A 233 -3.87 0.49 16.41
N ASP A 234 -3.41 1.48 15.65
CA ASP A 234 -3.06 2.81 16.15
C ASP A 234 -3.99 3.84 15.54
N ILE A 235 -4.48 4.77 16.36
CA ILE A 235 -5.39 5.85 15.96
C ILE A 235 -4.84 7.14 16.53
N ARG A 236 -4.54 8.09 15.66
CA ARG A 236 -4.06 9.42 16.04
C ARG A 236 -5.05 10.47 15.56
N VAL A 237 -5.46 11.33 16.49
CA VAL A 237 -6.37 12.44 16.21
C VAL A 237 -5.57 13.73 16.31
N PHE A 238 -5.70 14.59 15.30
CA PHE A 238 -4.93 15.82 15.21
C PHE A 238 -5.72 16.88 14.43
N PRO A 239 -5.61 18.16 14.82
CA PRO A 239 -6.13 19.26 14.01
C PRO A 239 -5.19 19.48 12.82
N LEU A 240 -5.74 19.67 11.62
CA LEU A 240 -5.00 20.15 10.46
C LEU A 240 -5.55 21.52 10.11
N ASP A 241 -4.83 22.56 10.51
CA ASP A 241 -5.08 23.89 9.99
C ASP A 241 -4.33 24.04 8.66
N ILE A 242 -4.94 23.52 7.59
CA ILE A 242 -4.39 23.56 6.22
C ILE A 242 -4.21 25.02 5.75
N PHE A 243 -4.89 25.98 6.39
CA PHE A 243 -4.78 27.40 6.09
C PHE A 243 -3.70 28.13 6.90
N SER A 244 -3.27 27.60 8.05
CA SER A 244 -2.09 28.09 8.77
C SER A 244 -0.76 27.75 8.07
N MET A 245 -0.77 26.71 7.22
CA MET A 245 0.36 26.32 6.36
C MET A 245 0.29 27.00 4.99
N GLY A 246 -0.14 28.28 4.96
CA GLY A 246 -0.06 29.11 3.76
C GLY A 246 1.32 28.99 3.12
N ALA A 247 1.34 28.90 1.78
CA ALA A 247 2.52 28.68 0.93
C ALA A 247 3.81 29.14 1.61
N ARG A 248 4.58 28.19 2.13
CA ARG A 248 5.91 28.48 2.63
C ARG A 248 6.74 28.75 1.38
N GLU A 249 6.89 30.04 1.03
CA GLU A 249 7.88 30.46 0.05
C GLU A 249 9.23 29.87 0.47
N ASP A 250 9.82 29.07 -0.42
CA ASP A 250 11.22 28.67 -0.31
C ASP A 250 12.06 29.94 -0.39
N LYS A 251 12.34 30.54 0.76
CA LYS A 251 13.48 31.45 0.87
C LYS A 251 14.72 30.58 0.76
N GLU A 252 15.28 30.58 -0.44
CA GLU A 252 16.62 30.11 -0.76
C GLU A 252 17.58 30.42 0.38
N ALA A 253 18.17 29.37 0.94
CA ALA A 253 19.28 29.49 1.87
C ALA A 253 20.58 29.35 1.06
N TRP A 254 21.21 30.51 0.85
CA TRP A 254 22.56 30.81 0.37
C TRP A 254 22.79 30.82 -1.15
#